data_AF-A0A0F9AD52-F1
#
_entry.id   AF-A0A0F9AD52-F1
#
_cell.length_a   1.000
_cell.length_b   1.000
_cell.length_c   1.000
_cell.angle_alpha   90.00
_cell.angle_beta   90.00
_cell.angle_gamma   90.00
#
_symmetry.space_group_name_H-M   'P 1'
#
loop_
_entity.id
_entity.type
_entity.pdbx_description
1 polymer ?
#
loop_
_entity_poly.entity_id
_entity_poly.type
_entity_poly.pdbx_seq_one_letter_code
_entity_poly.pdbx_strand_id
1 'polypeptide(L)'
;MSIVNFTCPECKNNEIEEILINVTQTSVINTIDECGDIKYGNILNEDGEINRFQCVACGYILIDENECQITCQIELAEYLKRINEK
;
A
#
# COMPACT_ATOMS: atom_id res chain seq x y z
N MET A 1 3.95 6.60 17.92
CA MET A 1 3.86 5.74 16.73
C MET A 1 2.39 5.64 16.41
N SER A 2 1.93 6.57 15.59
CA SER A 2 0.54 6.62 15.13
C SER A 2 0.44 5.67 13.95
N ILE A 3 -0.35 4.62 14.12
CA ILE A 3 -0.56 3.60 13.10
C ILE A 3 -1.64 4.11 12.16
N VAL A 4 -1.35 4.10 10.86
CA VAL A 4 -2.30 4.49 9.82
C VAL A 4 -2.90 3.23 9.21
N ASN A 5 -4.23 3.10 9.28
CA ASN A 5 -4.96 1.98 8.70
C ASN A 5 -5.39 2.34 7.27
N PHE A 6 -5.23 1.39 6.35
CA PHE A 6 -5.89 1.49 5.07
C PHE A 6 -7.37 1.14 5.22
N THR A 7 -8.23 1.90 4.55
CA THR A 7 -9.61 1.49 4.29
C THR A 7 -9.92 1.75 2.83
N CYS A 8 -10.21 0.69 2.08
CA CYS A 8 -10.49 0.78 0.67
C CYS A 8 -11.74 1.65 0.42
N PRO A 9 -11.67 2.66 -0.47
CA PRO A 9 -12.81 3.52 -0.76
C PRO A 9 -13.99 2.74 -1.36
N GLU A 10 -13.70 1.74 -2.20
CA GLU A 10 -14.69 0.93 -2.94
C GLU A 10 -15.36 -0.14 -2.07
N CYS A 11 -14.58 -1.00 -1.41
CA CYS A 11 -15.10 -2.19 -0.73
C CYS A 11 -15.00 -2.15 0.81
N LYS A 12 -14.42 -1.08 1.37
CA LYS A 12 -14.17 -0.90 2.81
C LYS A 12 -13.26 -1.95 3.45
N ASN A 13 -12.57 -2.78 2.67
CA ASN A 13 -11.56 -3.70 3.21
C ASN A 13 -10.31 -2.94 3.68
N ASN A 14 -9.58 -3.51 4.63
CA ASN A 14 -8.42 -2.85 5.27
C ASN A 14 -7.06 -3.44 4.86
N GLU A 15 -7.04 -4.31 3.86
CA GLU A 15 -5.83 -4.97 3.39
C GLU A 15 -5.41 -4.44 2.03
N ILE A 16 -4.12 -4.12 1.91
CA ILE A 16 -3.45 -3.75 0.67
C ILE A 16 -2.57 -4.90 0.24
N GLU A 17 -2.55 -5.15 -1.07
CA GLU A 17 -1.64 -6.03 -1.76
C GLU A 17 -0.58 -5.21 -2.49
N GLU A 18 0.68 -5.51 -2.25
CA GLU A 18 1.80 -5.03 -3.06
C GLU A 18 2.04 -5.99 -4.23
N ILE A 19 1.97 -5.48 -5.46
CA ILE A 19 2.31 -6.24 -6.67
C ILE A 19 3.70 -5.80 -7.13
N LEU A 20 4.62 -6.74 -7.24
CA LEU A 20 5.97 -6.50 -7.76
C LEU A 20 6.06 -6.78 -9.27
N ILE A 21 6.95 -6.09 -9.97
CA ILE A 21 7.28 -6.33 -11.39
C ILE A 21 8.12 -7.60 -11.47
N ASN A 22 7.86 -8.44 -12.49
CA ASN A 22 8.61 -9.67 -12.80
C ASN A 22 8.56 -10.80 -11.74
N VAL A 23 7.79 -10.65 -10.66
CA VAL A 23 7.54 -11.74 -9.71
C VAL A 23 6.05 -11.84 -9.38
N THR A 24 5.57 -13.07 -9.17
CA THR A 24 4.22 -13.31 -8.64
C THR A 24 4.29 -13.36 -7.11
N GLN A 25 4.74 -12.27 -6.51
CA GLN A 25 4.76 -12.13 -5.06
C GLN A 25 3.82 -11.00 -4.67
N THR A 26 2.96 -11.32 -3.71
CA THR A 26 1.92 -10.43 -3.18
C THR A 26 2.11 -10.33 -1.68
N SER A 27 2.46 -9.15 -1.20
CA SER A 27 2.62 -8.89 0.23
C SER A 27 1.38 -8.19 0.76
N VAL A 28 0.76 -8.74 1.82
CA VAL A 28 -0.38 -8.11 2.48
C VAL A 28 0.11 -7.11 3.51
N ILE A 29 -0.22 -5.85 3.30
CA ILE A 29 0.11 -4.73 4.18
C ILE A 29 -1.12 -4.43 5.04
N ASN A 30 -0.98 -4.69 6.34
CA ASN A 30 -2.04 -4.44 7.32
C ASN A 30 -1.92 -3.06 7.98
N THR A 31 -0.69 -2.58 8.21
CA THR A 31 -0.44 -1.34 8.95
C THR A 31 0.84 -0.65 8.47
N ILE A 32 0.75 0.66 8.31
CA ILE A 32 1.86 1.54 7.95
C ILE A 32 2.03 2.58 9.05
N ASP A 33 3.26 2.84 9.47
CA ASP A 33 3.57 3.93 10.39
C ASP A 33 3.53 5.27 9.64
N GLU A 34 3.30 6.36 10.38
CA GLU A 34 3.35 7.72 9.84
C GLU A 34 4.67 8.05 9.12
N CYS A 35 5.77 7.37 9.37
CA CYS A 35 7.01 7.57 8.60
C CYS A 35 7.04 6.84 7.24
N GLY A 36 6.01 6.07 6.90
CA GLY A 36 6.03 5.15 5.76
C GLY A 36 6.81 3.86 6.00
N ASP A 37 7.21 3.63 7.25
CA ASP A 37 7.71 2.34 7.70
C ASP A 37 6.55 1.34 7.74
N ILE A 38 6.57 0.45 6.76
CA ILE A 38 5.63 -0.65 6.68
C ILE A 38 6.19 -1.79 7.54
N LYS A 39 5.45 -2.18 8.58
CA LYS A 39 5.78 -3.38 9.36
C LYS A 39 5.29 -4.61 8.62
N TYR A 40 6.06 -5.05 7.64
CA TYR A 40 5.84 -6.35 7.04
C TYR A 40 6.32 -7.45 8.01
N GLY A 41 5.50 -8.48 8.22
CA GLY A 41 5.94 -9.71 8.88
C GLY A 41 6.82 -10.51 7.93
N ASN A 42 8.14 -10.32 8.01
CA ASN A 42 9.18 -10.90 7.13
C ASN A 42 9.08 -10.46 5.65
N ILE A 43 9.83 -9.42 5.26
CA ILE A 43 10.09 -9.13 3.84
C ILE A 43 11.41 -9.78 3.45
N LEU A 44 11.38 -10.55 2.38
CA LEU A 44 12.54 -10.79 1.54
C LEU A 44 12.76 -9.51 0.72
N ASN A 45 13.61 -8.62 1.21
CA ASN A 45 14.17 -7.55 0.38
C ASN A 45 15.10 -8.21 -0.65
N GLU A 46 14.56 -8.61 -1.78
CA GLU A 46 15.30 -8.68 -3.04
C GLU A 46 14.78 -7.54 -3.92
N ASP A 47 15.69 -6.82 -4.58
CA ASP A 47 15.51 -5.73 -5.56
C ASP A 47 14.36 -5.94 -6.58
N GLY A 48 13.11 -5.91 -6.11
CA GLY A 48 11.91 -5.97 -6.92
C GLY A 48 11.36 -4.57 -7.12
N GLU A 49 11.27 -4.10 -8.35
CA GLU A 49 10.53 -2.88 -8.65
C GLU A 49 9.05 -3.12 -8.34
N ILE A 50 8.45 -2.29 -7.48
CA ILE A 50 7.02 -2.36 -7.20
C ILE A 50 6.25 -1.93 -8.46
N ASN A 51 5.29 -2.75 -8.88
CA ASN A 51 4.42 -2.43 -10.01
C ASN A 51 3.29 -1.49 -9.60
N ARG A 52 2.57 -1.85 -8.52
CA ARG A 52 1.41 -1.11 -8.00
C ARG A 52 0.97 -1.65 -6.65
N PHE A 53 0.23 -0.82 -5.91
CA PHE A 53 -0.56 -1.25 -4.76
C PHE A 53 -2.03 -1.37 -5.12
N GLN A 54 -2.71 -2.42 -4.64
CA GLN A 54 -4.14 -2.61 -4.86
C GLN A 54 -4.83 -3.17 -3.62
N CYS A 55 -6.15 -3.01 -3.51
CA CYS A 55 -6.92 -3.66 -2.46
C CYS A 55 -7.02 -5.17 -2.72
N VAL A 56 -6.67 -5.99 -1.72
CA VAL A 56 -6.77 -7.46 -1.79
C VAL A 56 -8.19 -7.93 -2.12
N ALA A 57 -9.21 -7.25 -1.60
CA ALA A 57 -10.59 -7.73 -1.68
C ALA A 57 -11.31 -7.41 -3.00
N CYS A 58 -11.07 -6.23 -3.58
CA CYS A 58 -11.77 -5.78 -4.79
C CYS A 58 -10.85 -5.47 -5.98
N GLY A 59 -9.53 -5.48 -5.79
CA GLY A 59 -8.56 -5.12 -6.82
C GLY A 59 -8.49 -3.63 -7.14
N TYR A 60 -9.08 -2.76 -6.30
CA TYR A 60 -8.97 -1.32 -6.48
C TYR A 60 -7.51 -0.88 -6.41
N ILE A 61 -7.01 -0.27 -7.48
CA ILE A 61 -5.62 0.19 -7.58
C ILE A 61 -5.49 1.54 -6.86
N LEU A 62 -4.50 1.65 -5.98
CA LEU A 62 -4.22 2.89 -5.29
C LEU A 62 -3.49 3.85 -6.25
N ILE A 63 -4.03 5.06 -6.36
CA ILE A 63 -3.54 6.13 -7.21
C ILE A 63 -3.24 7.39 -6.40
N ASP A 64 -2.25 8.15 -6.82
CA ASP A 64 -1.86 9.43 -6.24
C ASP A 64 -2.83 10.57 -6.64
N GLU A 65 -2.49 11.80 -6.27
CA GLU A 65 -3.27 13.00 -6.63
C GLU A 65 -3.28 13.34 -8.13
N ASN A 66 -2.31 12.82 -8.88
CA ASN A 66 -2.18 13.00 -10.32
C ASN A 66 -2.82 11.85 -11.11
N GLU A 67 -3.56 10.97 -10.44
CA GLU A 67 -4.13 9.74 -11.02
C GLU A 67 -3.06 8.74 -11.50
N CYS A 68 -1.83 8.86 -11.00
CA CYS A 68 -0.73 7.94 -11.24
C CYS A 68 -0.76 6.79 -10.24
N GLN A 69 -0.34 5.59 -10.67
CA GLN A 69 -0.28 4.42 -9.78
C GLN A 69 0.81 4.62 -8.74
N ILE A 70 0.50 4.32 -7.48
CA ILE A 70 1.48 4.35 -6.41
C ILE A 70 2.43 3.18 -6.61
N THR A 71 3.73 3.48 -6.72
CA THR A 71 4.78 2.48 -6.98
C THR A 71 5.87 2.48 -5.92
N CYS A 72 5.75 3.29 -4.87
CA CYS A 72 6.66 3.21 -3.74
C CYS A 72 5.96 3.34 -2.39
N GLN A 73 6.62 2.84 -1.35
CA GLN A 73 6.10 2.79 0.02
C GLN A 73 5.94 4.18 0.64
N ILE A 74 6.78 5.14 0.24
CA ILE A 74 6.72 6.54 0.69
C ILE A 74 5.41 7.17 0.20
N GLU A 75 5.13 7.07 -1.10
CA GLU A 75 3.89 7.58 -1.70
C GLU A 75 2.66 6.88 -1.10
N LEU A 76 2.76 5.57 -0.83
CA LEU A 76 1.68 4.83 -0.18
C LEU A 76 1.36 5.40 1.20
N ALA A 77 2.39 5.69 2.00
CA ALA A 77 2.22 6.27 3.33
C ALA A 77 1.58 7.66 3.28
N GLU A 78 2.01 8.51 2.32
CA GLU A 78 1.42 9.82 2.09
C GLU A 78 -0.05 9.72 1.68
N TYR A 79 -0.39 8.79 0.80
CA TYR A 79 -1.77 8.50 0.42
C TYR A 79 -2.62 8.10 1.63
N LEU A 80 -2.12 7.16 2.44
CA LEU A 80 -2.81 6.66 3.63
C LEU A 80 -3.03 7.75 4.68
N LYS A 81 -2.07 8.66 4.87
CA LYS A 81 -2.25 9.83 5.75
C LYS A 81 -3.37 10.72 5.25
N ARG A 82 -3.38 11.08 3.97
CA ARG A 82 -4.38 11.96 3.38
C ARG A 82 -5.81 11.44 3.51
N ILE A 83 -6.01 10.12 3.40
CA ILE A 83 -7.34 9.52 3.54
C ILE A 83 -7.79 9.39 5.01
N ASN A 84 -6.85 9.35 5.97
CA ASN A 84 -7.15 9.27 7.41
C ASN A 84 -7.24 10.65 8.09
N GLU A 85 -6.65 11.70 7.51
CA GLU A 85 -6.78 13.09 7.99
C GLU A 85 -8.10 13.77 7.55
N LYS A 86 -8.95 13.07 6.80
CA LYS A 86 -10.31 13.52 6.43
C LYS A 86 -11.36 13.02 7.40
#